data_AF-A0A921JC33-F1
#
_entry.id   AF-A0A921JC33-F1
#
_cell.length_a   1.000
_cell.length_b   1.000
_cell.length_c   1.000
_cell.angle_alpha   90.00
_cell.angle_beta   90.00
_cell.angle_gamma   90.00
#
_symmetry.space_group_name_H-M   'P 1'
#
loop_
_entity.id
_entity.type
_entity.pdbx_description
1 polymer ?
#
loop_
_entity_poly.entity_id
_entity_poly.type
_entity_poly.pdbx_seq_one_letter_code
_entity_poly.pdbx_strand_id
1 'polypeptide(L)' 'MLEKENLARLNILAKKKKMNAITNSELDELQTLRGEYLKNFRASFKKQIENTTVIDPEGKDVTPQKVVDKKNNK' A
#
# COMPACT_ATOMS: atom_id res chain seq x y z
N MET A 1 -3.36 8.88 2.00
CA MET A 1 -2.54 8.17 2.99
C MET A 1 -3.26 8.24 4.34
N LEU A 2 -3.02 7.30 5.26
CA LEU A 2 -3.54 7.41 6.62
C LEU A 2 -2.88 8.54 7.40
N GLU A 3 -3.59 9.07 8.37
CA GLU A 3 -3.06 10.05 9.32
C GLU A 3 -1.96 9.44 10.18
N LYS A 4 -1.01 10.29 10.61
CA LYS A 4 0.17 9.88 11.39
C LYS A 4 -0.22 9.21 12.71
N GLU A 5 -1.30 9.68 13.33
CA GLU A 5 -1.84 9.14 14.58
C GLU A 5 -2.36 7.70 14.41
N ASN A 6 -3.15 7.45 13.37
CA ASN A 6 -3.65 6.12 13.06
C ASN A 6 -2.54 5.15 12.68
N LEU A 7 -1.48 5.63 12.02
CA LEU A 7 -0.29 4.83 11.72
C LEU A 7 0.49 4.47 13.00
N ALA A 8 0.64 5.42 13.93
CA ALA A 8 1.26 5.15 15.23
C ALA A 8 0.45 4.12 16.03
N ARG A 9 -0.88 4.26 16.03
CA ARG A 9 -1.81 3.30 16.65
C ARG A 9 -1.67 1.91 16.05
N LEU A 10 -1.66 1.80 14.71
CA LEU A 10 -1.44 0.55 13.99
C LEU A 10 -0.14 -0.14 14.42
N ASN A 11 0.96 0.62 14.55
CA ASN A 11 2.26 0.09 14.96
C ASN A 11 2.25 -0.41 16.42
N ILE A 12 1.56 0.28 17.32
CA ILE A 12 1.40 -0.15 18.72
C ILE A 12 0.63 -1.47 18.78
N LEU A 13 -0.52 -1.55 18.10
CA LEU A 13 -1.34 -2.77 18.03
C LEU A 13 -0.58 -3.93 17.37
N ALA A 14 0.20 -3.66 16.33
CA ALA A 14 1.04 -4.67 15.67
C ALA A 14 2.13 -5.20 16.60
N LYS A 15 2.75 -4.34 17.42
CA LYS A 15 3.72 -4.76 18.45
C LYS A 15 3.05 -5.62 19.53
N LYS A 16 1.87 -5.22 20.03
CA LYS A 16 1.09 -6.02 20.98
C LYS A 16 0.74 -7.40 20.42
N LYS A 17 0.30 -7.47 19.16
CA LYS A 17 0.02 -8.73 18.46
C LYS A 17 1.26 -9.62 18.39
N LYS A 18 2.43 -9.07 18.07
CA LYS A 18 3.70 -9.82 18.05
C LYS A 18 4.07 -10.38 19.43
N MET A 19 3.68 -9.70 20.51
CA MET A 19 3.89 -10.13 21.89
C MET A 19 2.78 -11.04 22.43
N ASN A 20 1.81 -11.46 21.61
CA ASN A 20 0.63 -12.25 22.01
C ASN A 20 -0.22 -11.63 23.14
N ALA A 21 -0.06 -10.33 23.41
CA ALA A 21 -0.74 -9.60 24.48
C ALA A 21 -1.89 -8.73 23.93
N ILE A 22 -2.60 -9.22 22.91
CA ILE A 22 -3.65 -8.48 22.21
C ILE A 22 -5.03 -9.07 22.51
N THR A 23 -6.01 -8.21 22.69
CA THR A 23 -7.42 -8.62 22.85
C THR A 23 -8.13 -8.76 21.50
N ASN A 24 -9.26 -9.48 21.45
CA ASN A 24 -10.03 -9.64 20.21
C ASN A 24 -10.50 -8.28 19.64
N SER A 25 -10.93 -7.36 20.50
CA SER A 25 -11.35 -6.01 20.09
C SER A 25 -10.21 -5.22 19.45
N GLU A 26 -9.00 -5.30 20.01
CA GLU A 26 -7.81 -4.64 19.45
C GLU A 26 -7.36 -5.31 18.13
N LEU A 27 -7.64 -6.60 17.97
CA LEU A 27 -7.34 -7.34 16.73
C LEU A 27 -8.26 -6.88 15.59
N ASP A 28 -9.54 -6.65 15.86
CA ASP A 28 -10.49 -6.09 14.90
C ASP A 28 -10.13 -4.63 14.53
N GLU A 29 -9.73 -3.81 15.51
CA GLU A 29 -9.21 -2.46 15.29
C GLU A 29 -7.97 -2.49 14.37
N LEU A 30 -7.02 -3.39 14.66
CA LEU A 30 -5.82 -3.59 13.84
C LEU A 30 -6.17 -4.00 12.40
N GLN A 31 -7.12 -4.92 12.21
CA GLN A 31 -7.54 -5.35 10.89
C GLN A 31 -8.18 -4.21 10.09
N THR A 32 -9.04 -3.43 10.74
CA THR A 32 -9.72 -2.28 10.14
C THR A 32 -8.71 -1.24 9.67
N LEU A 33 -7.82 -0.80 10.56
CA LEU A 33 -6.76 0.17 10.26
C LEU A 33 -5.82 -0.32 9.15
N ARG A 34 -5.49 -1.63 9.15
CA ARG A 34 -4.65 -2.23 8.11
C ARG A 34 -5.36 -2.26 6.75
N GLY A 35 -6.67 -2.54 6.73
CA GLY A 35 -7.49 -2.51 5.53
C GLY A 35 -7.51 -1.13 4.88
N GLU A 36 -7.77 -0.09 5.67
CA GLU A 36 -7.75 1.30 5.23
C GLU A 36 -6.37 1.72 4.70
N TYR A 37 -5.31 1.33 5.40
CA TYR A 37 -3.93 1.60 4.97
C TYR A 37 -3.63 1.00 3.62
N LEU A 38 -3.93 -0.29 3.46
CA LEU A 38 -3.67 -1.00 2.21
C LEU A 38 -4.51 -0.44 1.05
N LYS A 39 -5.76 -0.05 1.30
CA LYS A 39 -6.61 0.58 0.27
C LYS A 39 -5.98 1.89 -0.23
N ASN A 40 -5.61 2.77 0.69
CA ASN A 40 -4.99 4.05 0.35
C ASN A 40 -3.60 3.89 -0.28
N PHE A 41 -2.81 2.96 0.24
CA PHE A 41 -1.49 2.64 -0.29
C PHE A 41 -1.59 2.09 -1.72
N ARG A 42 -2.46 1.10 -1.97
CA ARG A 42 -2.67 0.53 -3.31
C ARG A 42 -3.13 1.59 -4.32
N ALA A 43 -4.01 2.50 -3.92
CA ALA A 43 -4.45 3.59 -4.79
C ALA A 43 -3.29 4.52 -5.18
N SER A 44 -2.48 4.94 -4.20
CA SER A 44 -1.29 5.77 -4.44
C SER A 44 -0.25 5.06 -5.30
N PHE A 45 0.01 3.79 -4.99
CA PHE A 45 1.01 2.98 -5.69
C PHE A 45 0.61 2.68 -7.13
N LYS A 46 -0.69 2.42 -7.38
CA LYS A 46 -1.23 2.27 -8.74
C LYS A 46 -0.99 3.53 -9.57
N LYS A 47 -1.26 4.72 -9.00
CA LYS A 47 -0.98 6.00 -9.65
C LYS A 47 0.51 6.19 -9.95
N GLN A 48 1.39 5.75 -9.05
CA GLN A 48 2.83 5.84 -9.28
C GLN A 48 3.28 4.92 -10.41
N ILE A 49 2.85 3.65 -10.42
CA ILE A 49 3.15 2.69 -11.50
C ILE A 49 2.65 3.20 -12.84
N GLU A 50 1.43 3.74 -12.89
CA GLU A 50 0.87 4.31 -14.13
C GLU A 50 1.77 5.42 -14.68
N ASN A 51 2.42 6.22 -13.83
CA ASN A 51 3.27 7.33 -14.28
C ASN A 51 4.73 6.94 -14.55
N THR A 52 5.22 5.84 -13.97
CA THR A 52 6.61 5.40 -14.15
C THR A 52 6.80 4.64 -15.47
N THR A 53 7.87 4.94 -16.18
CA THR A 53 8.39 4.17 -17.31
C THR A 53 9.64 3.41 -16.87
N VAL A 54 9.76 2.15 -17.29
CA VAL A 54 10.90 1.29 -16.96
C VAL A 54 11.75 1.13 -18.21
N ILE A 55 13.00 1.57 -18.13
CA ILE A 55 13.96 1.50 -19.23
C ILE A 55 15.07 0.54 -18.81
N ASP A 56 15.40 -0.40 -19.68
CA ASP A 56 16.48 -1.36 -19.49
C ASP A 56 17.87 -0.68 -19.65
N PRO A 57 18.98 -1.24 -19.16
CA PRO A 57 20.33 -0.69 -19.32
C PRO A 57 20.75 -0.43 -20.78
N GLU A 58 20.14 -1.14 -21.74
CA GLU A 58 20.34 -0.95 -23.18
C GLU A 58 19.49 0.19 -23.77
N GLY A 59 18.71 0.90 -22.95
CA GLY A 59 17.87 2.03 -23.37
C GLY A 59 16.50 1.65 -23.94
N LYS A 60 16.14 0.37 -23.91
CA LYS A 60 14.83 -0.12 -24.38
C LYS A 60 13.76 0.10 -23.31
N ASP A 61 12.63 0.69 -23.70
CA ASP A 61 11.45 0.76 -22.83
C ASP A 61 10.84 -0.64 -22.67
N VAL A 62 10.92 -1.15 -21.45
CA VAL A 62 10.38 -2.46 -21.03
C VAL A 62 9.18 -2.29 -20.09
N THR A 63 8.56 -1.11 -20.10
CA THR A 63 7.33 -0.86 -19.35
C THR A 63 6.28 -1.90 -19.74
N PRO A 64 5.72 -2.66 -18.78
CA PRO A 64 4.75 -3.70 -19.10
C PRO A 64 3.56 -3.14 -19.88
N GLN A 65 3.17 -3.81 -20.97
CA GLN A 65 2.07 -3.36 -21.86
C GLN A 65 0.77 -3.07 -21.09
N LYS A 66 0.45 -3.87 -20.07
CA LYS A 66 -0.72 -3.64 -19.18
C LYS A 66 -0.73 -2.26 -18.50
N VAL A 67 0.43 -1.67 -18.26
CA VAL A 67 0.57 -0.32 -17.68
C VAL A 67 0.38 0.73 -18.78
N VAL A 68 0.96 0.51 -19.96
CA VAL A 68 0.79 1.37 -21.15
C VAL A 68 -0.68 1.44 -21.58
N ASP A 69 -1.36 0.30 -21.66
CA ASP A 69 -2.78 0.22 -22.03
C ASP A 69 -3.68 0.97 -21.04
N LYS A 70 -3.35 0.93 -19.74
CA LYS A 70 -4.06 1.68 -18.70
C LYS A 70 -3.79 3.18 -18.74
N LYS A 71 -2.62 3.58 -19.24
CA LYS A 71 -2.24 4.99 -19.45
C LYS A 71 -3.00 5.60 -20.63
N ASN A 72 -3.15 4.83 -21.71
CA ASN A 72 -3.77 5.27 -22.96
C ASN A 72 -5.31 5.21 -22.96
N ASN A 73 -5.93 4.32 -22.19
CA ASN A 73 -7.39 4.20 -22.05
C ASN A 73 -7.99 5.19 -21.03
N LYS A 74 -7.41 6.39 -20.89
CA LYS A 74 -7.80 7.38 -19.89
C LYS A 74 -8.47 8.59 -20.52
#